data_AF-A0A0N7HYR0-F1
#
_entry.id   AF-A0A0N7HYR0-F1
#
_cell.length_a   1.000
_cell.length_b   1.000
_cell.length_c   1.000
_cell.angle_alpha   90.00
_cell.angle_beta   90.00
_cell.angle_gamma   90.00
#
_symmetry.space_group_name_H-M   'P 1'
#
loop_
_entity.id
_entity.type
_entity.pdbx_description
1 polymer ?
#
loop_
_entity_poly.entity_id
_entity_poly.type
_entity_poly.pdbx_seq_one_letter_code
_entity_poly.pdbx_strand_id
1 'polypeptide(L)'
;MKQIYVFSLFLVFTSCEYFGEYFNVKKTSSETILNEELQTFNWKEIDAYPTFSSCDSSVTKMESERCFERTLTSHITNYLQKEIIVVTQDVNDTILLDFQVSEAGVLSLLNSKIDSITLKEIPNIEKLLVLSLDSLPKVFPAIKRGQQVKTQFKLPVIITVN
;
A
#
# COMPACT_ATOMS: atom_id res chain seq x y z
N MET A 1 63.11 36.40 -34.39
CA MET A 1 61.67 36.12 -34.22
C MET A 1 61.35 34.70 -34.65
N LYS A 2 61.44 33.72 -33.74
CA LYS A 2 60.92 32.34 -33.87
C LYS A 2 61.17 31.53 -32.57
N GLN A 3 61.06 32.18 -31.41
CA GLN A 3 61.23 31.55 -30.08
C GLN A 3 60.21 32.10 -29.07
N ILE A 4 58.96 32.32 -29.53
CA ILE A 4 57.85 32.82 -28.70
C ILE A 4 56.65 31.84 -28.73
N TYR A 5 56.78 30.67 -29.39
CA TYR A 5 55.70 29.69 -29.54
C TYR A 5 55.94 28.36 -28.81
N VAL A 6 56.82 28.33 -27.80
CA VAL A 6 57.07 27.10 -27.01
C VAL A 6 56.75 27.29 -25.52
N PHE A 7 56.51 28.52 -25.06
CA PHE A 7 56.17 28.80 -23.66
C PHE A 7 54.65 28.90 -23.39
N SER A 8 53.81 28.62 -24.39
CA SER A 8 52.35 28.62 -24.29
C SER A 8 51.74 27.21 -24.37
N LEU A 9 52.56 26.17 -24.17
CA LEU A 9 52.11 24.76 -24.11
C LEU A 9 52.61 24.02 -22.86
N PHE A 10 53.19 24.73 -21.88
CA PHE A 10 53.74 24.16 -20.65
C PHE A 10 53.12 24.79 -19.38
N LEU A 11 51.88 25.26 -19.49
CA LEU A 11 51.08 25.82 -18.39
C LEU A 11 49.73 25.10 -18.28
N VAL A 12 49.72 23.78 -18.48
CA VAL A 12 48.51 22.94 -18.34
C VAL A 12 48.71 21.81 -17.30
N PHE A 13 49.81 21.79 -16.54
CA PHE A 13 50.12 20.62 -15.69
C PHE A 13 50.28 20.85 -14.18
N THR A 14 49.94 22.01 -13.61
CA THR A 14 50.08 22.19 -12.15
C THR A 14 48.98 23.05 -11.53
N SER A 15 47.72 22.57 -11.59
CA SER A 15 46.70 22.93 -10.57
C SER A 15 45.37 22.21 -10.83
N CYS A 16 45.24 20.98 -10.32
CA CYS A 16 44.13 20.59 -9.44
C CYS A 16 44.15 19.06 -9.21
N GLU A 17 45.08 18.62 -8.36
CA GLU A 17 44.85 17.46 -7.48
C GLU A 17 43.80 17.78 -6.36
N TYR A 18 43.01 18.85 -6.53
CA TYR A 18 41.93 19.27 -5.62
C TYR A 18 40.53 19.06 -6.22
N PHE A 19 40.39 18.14 -7.19
CA PHE A 19 39.10 17.79 -7.80
C PHE A 19 38.79 16.28 -7.70
N GLY A 20 39.48 15.56 -6.81
CA GLY A 20 39.32 14.11 -6.60
C GLY A 20 38.40 13.72 -5.44
N GLU A 21 38.01 14.65 -4.57
CA GLU A 21 37.31 14.34 -3.31
C GLU A 21 35.86 14.88 -3.23
N TYR A 22 35.26 15.26 -4.38
CA TYR A 22 33.86 15.72 -4.42
C TYR A 22 32.95 14.87 -5.33
N PHE A 23 33.48 13.84 -5.98
CA PHE A 23 32.69 12.92 -6.82
C PHE A 23 32.54 11.56 -6.14
N ASN A 24 32.05 11.57 -4.90
CA ASN A 24 31.42 10.42 -4.26
C ASN A 24 29.89 10.51 -4.39
N VAL A 25 29.40 10.98 -5.54
CA VAL A 25 28.00 10.76 -5.92
C VAL A 25 27.95 9.40 -6.57
N LYS A 26 27.75 8.40 -5.69
CA LYS A 26 27.07 7.13 -5.95
C LYS A 26 26.38 7.18 -7.32
N LYS A 27 26.84 6.37 -8.28
CA LYS A 27 26.06 6.02 -9.47
C LYS A 27 24.70 5.54 -8.96
N THR A 28 23.73 6.44 -8.89
CA THR A 28 22.33 6.06 -8.85
C THR A 28 22.10 5.50 -10.23
N SER A 29 22.20 4.18 -10.35
CA SER A 29 21.59 3.44 -11.45
C SER A 29 20.20 4.01 -11.66
N SER A 30 19.74 4.02 -12.90
CA SER A 30 18.40 4.46 -13.30
C SER A 30 17.27 3.55 -12.75
N GLU A 31 17.40 3.09 -11.50
CA GLU A 31 16.51 2.23 -10.72
C GLU A 31 15.97 2.97 -9.47
N THR A 32 15.98 4.31 -9.48
CA THR A 32 15.38 5.11 -8.40
C THR A 32 14.39 6.13 -8.96
N ILE A 33 13.48 5.66 -9.82
CA ILE A 33 12.25 6.37 -10.21
C ILE A 33 11.01 5.74 -9.54
N LEU A 34 11.13 4.63 -8.78
CA LEU A 34 9.95 3.87 -8.37
C LEU A 34 9.52 3.95 -6.89
N ASN A 35 10.32 4.52 -5.98
CA ASN A 35 9.94 4.51 -4.57
C ASN A 35 10.04 5.91 -3.99
N GLU A 36 8.87 6.47 -3.64
CA GLU A 36 8.60 7.50 -2.61
C GLU A 36 7.53 8.53 -2.99
N GLU A 37 6.76 8.32 -4.06
CA GLU A 37 5.37 8.78 -4.05
C GLU A 37 4.49 7.64 -3.58
N LEU A 38 4.18 7.68 -2.29
CA LEU A 38 3.00 7.10 -1.69
C LEU A 38 1.78 7.49 -2.55
N GLN A 39 1.46 6.70 -3.57
CA GLN A 39 0.16 6.72 -4.22
C GLN A 39 -0.86 6.15 -3.24
N THR A 40 -1.11 6.87 -2.13
CA THR A 40 -2.48 7.05 -1.65
C THR A 40 -3.24 7.66 -2.83
N PHE A 41 -3.72 6.78 -3.69
CA PHE A 41 -4.49 7.13 -4.86
C PHE A 41 -5.63 8.02 -4.38
N ASN A 42 -5.75 9.22 -4.93
CA ASN A 42 -6.87 10.08 -4.61
C ASN A 42 -8.13 9.36 -5.13
N TRP A 43 -8.91 8.76 -4.22
CA TRP A 43 -10.14 8.01 -4.54
C TRP A 43 -11.10 8.83 -5.41
N LYS A 44 -11.00 10.16 -5.30
CA LYS A 44 -11.71 11.15 -6.09
C LYS A 44 -11.42 11.10 -7.60
N GLU A 45 -10.29 10.54 -8.02
CA GLU A 45 -9.86 10.45 -9.43
C GLU A 45 -10.15 9.11 -10.09
N ILE A 46 -10.82 8.19 -9.38
CA ILE A 46 -11.11 6.85 -9.88
C ILE A 46 -12.49 6.85 -10.57
N ASP A 47 -12.57 6.16 -11.70
CA ASP A 47 -13.81 6.05 -12.48
C ASP A 47 -14.76 5.04 -11.86
N ALA A 48 -14.26 3.88 -11.43
CA ALA A 48 -15.02 2.88 -10.69
C ALA A 48 -14.18 2.27 -9.57
N TYR A 49 -14.76 2.13 -8.39
CA TYR A 49 -14.11 1.49 -7.25
C TYR A 49 -14.03 -0.03 -7.43
N PRO A 50 -13.19 -0.72 -6.64
CA PRO A 50 -13.24 -2.17 -6.58
C PRO A 50 -14.63 -2.64 -6.16
N THR A 51 -15.11 -3.72 -6.76
CA THR A 51 -16.45 -4.24 -6.48
C THR A 51 -16.45 -5.77 -6.36
N PHE A 52 -17.50 -6.30 -5.75
CA PHE A 52 -17.84 -7.71 -5.83
C PHE A 52 -19.03 -7.89 -6.78
N SER A 53 -19.23 -9.08 -7.32
CA SER A 53 -20.41 -9.41 -8.14
C SER A 53 -21.74 -9.19 -7.40
N SER A 54 -21.74 -9.29 -6.06
CA SER A 54 -22.90 -8.97 -5.23
C SER A 54 -23.28 -7.49 -5.24
N CYS A 55 -22.39 -6.61 -5.71
CA CYS A 55 -22.58 -5.17 -5.76
C CYS A 55 -22.93 -4.64 -7.15
N ASP A 56 -23.11 -5.50 -8.16
CA ASP A 56 -23.39 -5.13 -9.55
C ASP A 56 -24.68 -4.31 -9.73
N SER A 57 -25.61 -4.37 -8.76
CA SER A 57 -26.83 -3.56 -8.76
C SER A 57 -26.60 -2.10 -8.34
N SER A 58 -25.39 -1.72 -7.92
CA SER A 58 -25.08 -0.36 -7.47
C SER A 58 -25.05 0.58 -8.68
N VAL A 59 -25.83 1.67 -8.63
CA VAL A 59 -25.96 2.59 -9.77
C VAL A 59 -24.92 3.71 -9.70
N THR A 60 -24.58 4.15 -8.49
CA THR A 60 -23.62 5.24 -8.25
C THR A 60 -22.29 4.73 -7.70
N LYS A 61 -21.21 5.49 -7.95
CA LYS A 61 -19.87 5.18 -7.40
C LYS A 61 -19.88 5.03 -5.89
N MET A 62 -20.59 5.93 -5.21
CA MET A 62 -20.69 5.97 -3.75
C MET A 62 -21.48 4.77 -3.19
N GLU A 63 -22.52 4.30 -3.88
CA GLU A 63 -23.22 3.07 -3.50
C GLU A 63 -22.32 1.85 -3.68
N SER A 64 -21.57 1.81 -4.78
CA SER A 64 -20.62 0.74 -5.06
C SER A 64 -19.52 0.66 -4.01
N GLU A 65 -18.95 1.80 -3.62
CA GLU A 65 -17.96 1.92 -2.54
C GLU A 65 -18.51 1.37 -1.22
N ARG A 66 -19.69 1.84 -0.80
CA ARG A 66 -20.33 1.37 0.43
C ARG A 66 -20.69 -0.11 0.37
N CYS A 67 -21.13 -0.60 -0.78
CA CYS A 67 -21.43 -2.02 -0.94
C CYS A 67 -20.17 -2.86 -0.80
N PHE A 68 -19.06 -2.44 -1.40
CA PHE A 68 -17.78 -3.09 -1.30
C PHE A 68 -17.29 -3.12 0.15
N GLU A 69 -17.26 -1.97 0.83
CA GLU A 69 -16.87 -1.88 2.25
C GLU A 69 -17.74 -2.77 3.13
N ARG A 70 -19.06 -2.71 2.99
CA ARG A 70 -19.98 -3.53 3.79
C ARG A 70 -19.81 -5.02 3.54
N THR A 71 -19.63 -5.42 2.29
CA THR A 71 -19.43 -6.83 1.93
C THR A 71 -18.14 -7.36 2.54
N LEU A 72 -17.04 -6.58 2.42
CA LEU A 72 -15.75 -6.95 2.98
C LEU A 72 -15.79 -7.00 4.51
N THR A 73 -16.29 -5.96 5.17
CA THR A 73 -16.44 -5.92 6.64
C THR A 73 -17.30 -7.08 7.12
N SER A 74 -18.46 -7.30 6.50
CA SER A 74 -19.35 -8.40 6.89
C SER A 74 -18.67 -9.75 6.74
N HIS A 75 -17.90 -9.95 5.67
CA HIS A 75 -17.21 -11.21 5.44
C HIS A 75 -16.14 -11.47 6.50
N ILE A 76 -15.29 -10.48 6.78
CA ILE A 76 -14.25 -10.55 7.81
C ILE A 76 -14.87 -10.79 9.18
N THR A 77 -15.90 -10.01 9.56
CA THR A 77 -16.57 -10.17 10.85
C THR A 77 -17.24 -11.54 10.99
N ASN A 78 -17.92 -12.02 9.95
CA ASN A 78 -18.54 -13.35 9.95
C ASN A 78 -17.51 -14.47 10.03
N TYR A 79 -16.33 -14.29 9.45
CA TYR A 79 -15.22 -15.23 9.57
C TYR A 79 -14.73 -15.28 11.02
N LEU A 80 -14.42 -14.11 11.61
CA LEU A 80 -13.92 -14.00 12.98
C LEU A 80 -14.92 -14.53 14.02
N GLN A 81 -16.23 -14.34 13.79
CA GLN A 81 -17.29 -14.86 14.68
C GLN A 81 -17.41 -16.39 14.69
N LYS A 82 -16.93 -17.08 13.64
CA LYS A 82 -16.93 -18.54 13.58
C LYS A 82 -15.72 -19.15 14.28
N GLU A 83 -14.68 -18.35 14.48
CA GLU A 83 -13.47 -18.77 15.18
C GLU A 83 -13.72 -18.75 16.68
N ILE A 84 -13.13 -19.72 17.39
CA ILE A 84 -13.21 -19.77 18.84
C ILE A 84 -12.11 -18.86 19.40
N ILE A 85 -12.49 -17.65 19.79
CA ILE A 85 -11.60 -16.67 20.42
C ILE A 85 -11.90 -16.66 21.91
N VAL A 86 -10.89 -16.99 22.73
CA VAL A 86 -11.00 -16.97 24.19
C VAL A 86 -10.10 -15.85 24.70
N VAL A 87 -10.70 -14.88 25.39
CA VAL A 87 -10.01 -13.75 26.02
C VAL A 87 -10.11 -13.86 27.53
N THR A 88 -9.11 -13.33 28.24
CA THR A 88 -9.08 -13.29 29.70
C THR A 88 -9.72 -12.04 30.28
N GLN A 89 -9.85 -11.00 29.47
CA GLN A 89 -10.53 -9.74 29.78
C GLN A 89 -11.28 -9.22 28.55
N ASP A 90 -12.27 -8.36 28.78
CA ASP A 90 -13.04 -7.73 27.72
C ASP A 90 -12.12 -6.95 26.77
N VAL A 91 -12.26 -7.20 25.47
CA VAL A 91 -11.52 -6.50 24.40
C VAL A 91 -12.50 -5.65 23.64
N ASN A 92 -12.25 -4.35 23.57
CA ASN A 92 -12.97 -3.41 22.71
C ASN A 92 -11.96 -2.53 21.98
N ASP A 93 -11.70 -2.87 20.71
CA ASP A 93 -10.65 -2.22 19.91
C ASP A 93 -11.16 -1.91 18.49
N THR A 94 -10.59 -0.89 17.87
CA THR A 94 -10.81 -0.55 16.47
C THR A 94 -9.52 -0.76 15.70
N ILE A 95 -9.46 -1.88 14.98
CA ILE A 95 -8.32 -2.24 14.15
C ILE A 95 -8.39 -1.48 12.83
N LEU A 96 -7.32 -0.77 12.48
CA LEU A 96 -7.21 -0.12 11.17
C LEU A 96 -6.41 -1.02 10.23
N LEU A 97 -7.07 -1.50 9.18
CA LEU A 97 -6.49 -2.40 8.18
C LEU A 97 -6.19 -1.64 6.90
N ASP A 98 -4.94 -1.67 6.45
CA ASP A 98 -4.53 -1.13 5.17
C ASP A 98 -4.57 -2.26 4.14
N PHE A 99 -5.50 -2.17 3.19
CA PHE A 99 -5.69 -3.15 2.12
C PHE A 99 -5.19 -2.64 0.78
N GLN A 100 -4.90 -3.59 -0.11
CA GLN A 100 -4.59 -3.34 -1.51
C GLN A 100 -5.36 -4.30 -2.41
N VAL A 101 -5.91 -3.77 -3.49
CA VAL A 101 -6.44 -4.55 -4.60
C VAL A 101 -5.51 -4.35 -5.79
N SER A 102 -4.98 -5.45 -6.33
CA SER A 102 -4.15 -5.41 -7.54
C SER A 102 -4.99 -5.18 -8.79
N GLU A 103 -4.34 -4.85 -9.90
CA GLU A 103 -4.97 -4.75 -11.23
C GLU A 103 -5.63 -6.05 -11.67
N ALA A 104 -5.20 -7.19 -11.12
CA ALA A 104 -5.81 -8.50 -11.36
C ALA A 104 -7.01 -8.81 -10.44
N GLY A 105 -7.37 -7.91 -9.52
CA GLY A 105 -8.44 -8.12 -8.56
C GLY A 105 -8.04 -9.00 -7.36
N VAL A 106 -6.75 -9.10 -7.04
CA VAL A 106 -6.28 -9.81 -5.84
C VAL A 106 -6.25 -8.85 -4.67
N LEU A 107 -6.99 -9.17 -3.61
CA LEU A 107 -6.99 -8.41 -2.35
C LEU A 107 -5.85 -8.90 -1.45
N SER A 108 -5.13 -7.97 -0.81
CA SER A 108 -4.05 -8.29 0.12
C SER A 108 -4.04 -7.31 1.28
N LEU A 109 -3.76 -7.81 2.48
CA LEU A 109 -3.50 -7.00 3.66
C LEU A 109 -2.06 -6.49 3.61
N LEU A 110 -1.86 -5.18 3.63
CA LEU A 110 -0.53 -4.55 3.65
C LEU A 110 -0.04 -4.32 5.08
N ASN A 111 -0.93 -3.84 5.94
CA ASN A 111 -0.60 -3.48 7.31
C ASN A 111 -1.85 -3.52 8.18
N SER A 112 -1.65 -3.77 9.47
CA SER A 112 -2.72 -3.77 10.48
C SER A 112 -2.25 -3.01 11.70
N LYS A 113 -3.00 -1.98 12.09
CA LYS A 113 -2.78 -1.26 13.34
C LYS A 113 -3.77 -1.78 14.38
N ILE A 114 -3.23 -2.54 15.33
CA ILE A 114 -3.98 -3.25 16.38
C ILE A 114 -3.45 -2.76 17.74
N ASP A 115 -4.33 -2.62 18.73
CA ASP A 115 -3.87 -2.28 20.07
C ASP A 115 -3.10 -3.43 20.72
N SER A 116 -2.14 -3.06 21.56
CA SER A 116 -1.27 -3.98 22.29
C SER A 116 -2.03 -4.93 23.22
N ILE A 117 -3.20 -4.51 23.72
CA ILE A 117 -4.07 -5.35 24.55
C ILE A 117 -4.70 -6.45 23.68
N THR A 118 -5.27 -6.09 22.54
CA THR A 118 -5.86 -7.02 21.58
C THR A 118 -4.85 -8.05 21.08
N LEU A 119 -3.60 -7.65 20.84
CA LEU A 119 -2.53 -8.58 20.45
C LEU A 119 -2.13 -9.57 21.56
N LYS A 120 -2.30 -9.19 22.83
CA LYS A 120 -2.05 -10.10 23.96
C LYS A 120 -3.19 -11.09 24.16
N GLU A 121 -4.43 -10.60 24.08
CA GLU A 121 -5.63 -11.42 24.25
C GLU A 121 -5.89 -12.33 23.04
N ILE A 122 -5.56 -11.87 21.83
CA ILE A 122 -5.78 -12.58 20.57
C ILE A 122 -4.48 -12.62 19.75
N PRO A 123 -3.47 -13.42 20.15
CA PRO A 123 -2.15 -13.43 19.48
C PRO A 123 -2.18 -13.85 18.01
N ASN A 124 -3.23 -14.56 17.58
CA ASN A 124 -3.42 -15.04 16.23
C ASN A 124 -4.27 -14.10 15.36
N ILE A 125 -4.67 -12.91 15.84
CA ILE A 125 -5.61 -12.03 15.14
C ILE A 125 -5.16 -11.66 13.72
N GLU A 126 -3.88 -11.35 13.52
CA GLU A 126 -3.36 -11.00 12.19
C GLU A 126 -3.48 -12.18 11.21
N LYS A 127 -3.19 -13.39 11.69
CA LYS A 127 -3.35 -14.60 10.90
C LYS A 127 -4.82 -14.84 10.54
N LEU A 128 -5.74 -14.65 11.48
CA LEU A 128 -7.17 -14.79 11.23
C LEU A 128 -7.67 -13.77 10.20
N LEU A 129 -7.17 -12.52 10.28
CA LEU A 129 -7.49 -11.48 9.30
C LEU A 129 -7.01 -11.87 7.90
N VAL A 130 -5.80 -12.39 7.75
CA VAL A 130 -5.30 -12.86 6.44
C VAL A 130 -6.12 -14.04 5.93
N LEU A 131 -6.40 -15.05 6.76
CA LEU A 131 -7.21 -16.21 6.39
C LEU A 131 -8.64 -15.85 6.00
N SER A 132 -9.20 -14.80 6.62
CA SER A 132 -10.51 -14.30 6.23
C SER A 132 -10.54 -13.85 4.76
N LEU A 133 -9.41 -13.36 4.22
CA LEU A 133 -9.36 -12.92 2.83
C LEU A 133 -9.35 -14.09 1.83
N ASP A 134 -8.86 -15.26 2.22
CA ASP A 134 -8.73 -16.42 1.32
C ASP A 134 -10.09 -16.98 0.88
N SER A 135 -11.13 -16.74 1.67
CA SER A 135 -12.50 -17.19 1.38
C SER A 135 -13.39 -16.09 0.76
N LEU A 136 -12.80 -14.96 0.36
CA LEU A 136 -13.54 -13.89 -0.29
C LEU A 136 -13.97 -14.26 -1.71
N PRO A 137 -15.15 -13.79 -2.14
CA PRO A 137 -15.54 -13.88 -3.54
C PRO A 137 -14.60 -13.03 -4.41
N LYS A 138 -14.59 -13.32 -5.71
CA LYS A 138 -13.75 -12.60 -6.68
C LYS A 138 -14.01 -11.09 -6.62
N VAL A 139 -12.93 -10.33 -6.46
CA VAL A 139 -12.93 -8.86 -6.48
C VAL A 139 -12.65 -8.39 -7.90
N PHE A 140 -13.42 -7.42 -8.37
CA PHE A 140 -13.12 -6.69 -9.59
C PHE A 140 -12.27 -5.47 -9.24
N PRO A 141 -11.15 -5.24 -9.96
CA PRO A 141 -10.25 -4.13 -9.68
C PRO A 141 -10.90 -2.79 -10.00
N ALA A 142 -10.37 -1.72 -9.39
CA ALA A 142 -10.78 -0.37 -9.73
C ALA A 142 -10.42 -0.02 -11.17
N ILE A 143 -11.18 0.91 -11.75
CA ILE A 143 -10.97 1.41 -13.10
C ILE A 143 -10.61 2.90 -13.05
N LYS A 144 -9.52 3.27 -13.72
CA LYS A 144 -9.17 4.68 -14.00
C LYS A 144 -8.88 4.82 -15.49
N ARG A 145 -9.59 5.76 -16.14
CA ARG A 145 -9.53 6.04 -17.58
C ARG A 145 -9.74 4.78 -18.44
N GLY A 146 -10.65 3.91 -18.03
CA GLY A 146 -10.94 2.64 -18.70
C GLY A 146 -9.90 1.54 -18.50
N GLN A 147 -8.87 1.76 -17.68
CA GLN A 147 -7.84 0.75 -17.36
C GLN A 147 -7.98 0.27 -15.92
N GLN A 148 -7.74 -1.03 -15.71
CA GLN A 148 -7.67 -1.61 -14.37
C GLN A 148 -6.43 -1.07 -13.67
N VAL A 149 -6.60 -0.58 -12.44
CA VAL A 149 -5.52 0.01 -11.66
C VAL A 149 -5.46 -0.61 -10.28
N LYS A 150 -4.26 -0.64 -9.70
CA LYS A 150 -4.05 -1.00 -8.31
C LYS A 150 -4.58 0.11 -7.40
N THR A 151 -5.26 -0.28 -6.32
CA THR A 151 -5.81 0.65 -5.33
C THR A 151 -5.48 0.23 -3.91
N GLN A 152 -5.34 1.21 -3.03
CA GLN A 152 -5.13 1.00 -1.60
C GLN A 152 -6.20 1.72 -0.80
N PHE A 153 -6.66 1.09 0.26
CA PHE A 153 -7.73 1.60 1.11
C PHE A 153 -7.54 1.22 2.57
N LYS A 154 -8.18 1.99 3.45
CA LYS A 154 -8.17 1.73 4.89
C LYS A 154 -9.55 1.31 5.32
N LEU A 155 -9.63 0.22 6.07
CA LEU A 155 -10.88 -0.29 6.63
C LEU A 155 -10.77 -0.34 8.15
N PRO A 156 -11.54 0.47 8.90
CA PRO A 156 -11.68 0.30 10.34
C PRO A 156 -12.61 -0.88 10.63
N VAL A 157 -12.14 -1.82 11.45
CA VAL A 157 -12.93 -2.96 11.95
C VAL A 157 -12.98 -2.89 13.47
N ILE A 158 -14.18 -2.84 14.01
CA ILE A 158 -14.40 -2.84 15.46
C ILE A 158 -14.50 -4.29 15.93
N ILE A 159 -13.69 -4.65 16.93
CA ILE A 159 -13.72 -5.95 17.59
C ILE A 159 -14.19 -5.74 19.02
N THR A 160 -15.22 -6.49 19.40
CA THR A 160 -15.75 -6.52 20.76
C THR A 160 -15.89 -7.98 21.19
N VAL A 161 -15.18 -8.37 22.23
CA VAL A 161 -15.24 -9.71 22.84
C VAL A 161 -15.39 -9.52 24.35
N ASN A 162 -16.42 -10.12 24.93
CA ASN A 162 -16.77 -10.08 26.36
C ASN A 162 -16.93 -11.51 26.90
#